data_AF-A0A0C9Y7J9-F1
#
_entry.id   AF-A0A0C9Y7J9-F1
#
_cell.length_a   1.000
_cell.length_b   1.000
_cell.length_c   1.000
_cell.angle_alpha   90.00
_cell.angle_beta   90.00
_cell.angle_gamma   90.00
#
_symmetry.space_group_name_H-M   'P 1'
#
loop_
_entity.id
_entity.type
_entity.pdbx_description
1 polymer ?
#
loop_
_entity_poly.entity_id
_entity_poly.type
_entity_poly.pdbx_seq_one_letter_code
_entity_poly.pdbx_strand_id
1 'polypeptide(L)'
;MEFRYLAQAPAITSQMHDRISAALKTFHDHKHAIIDAGLCCGQTTGAALDHWEIPKLEFMQSVAPSIHQAGTVIQWSADTTEHAHIEVVKDPVTTMNNQNYDSQICCTLDRNEKCCLFNTAVSLSEQTDTHDGLAGDDSETDALDHSDPNMADSTGDNAIGNILQDLWSSDCSPICFFDSAEKLSNAPLGSMPRPLCTLAIGRTAL
;
A
#
# COMPACT_ATOMS: atom_id res chain seq x y z
N MET A 1 26.93 11.90 -2.76
CA MET A 1 27.37 11.24 -1.51
C MET A 1 26.70 9.87 -1.45
N GLU A 2 27.49 8.81 -1.31
CA GLU A 2 27.02 7.40 -1.36
C GLU A 2 25.98 7.08 -0.28
N PHE A 3 26.08 7.72 0.89
CA PHE A 3 25.14 7.59 2.01
C PHE A 3 23.66 7.60 1.61
N ARG A 4 23.24 8.52 0.70
CA ARG A 4 21.83 8.65 0.33
C ARG A 4 21.28 7.38 -0.31
N TYR A 5 22.09 6.76 -1.16
CA TYR A 5 21.70 5.53 -1.85
C TYR A 5 21.71 4.34 -0.89
N LEU A 6 22.70 4.26 0.00
CA LEU A 6 22.81 3.19 0.99
C LEU A 6 21.67 3.23 2.02
N ALA A 7 21.28 4.43 2.46
CA ALA A 7 20.19 4.64 3.42
C ALA A 7 18.80 4.32 2.85
N GLN A 8 18.66 4.24 1.52
CA GLN A 8 17.43 3.86 0.81
C GLN A 8 17.35 2.37 0.49
N ALA A 9 18.32 1.56 0.92
CA ALA A 9 18.30 0.13 0.66
C ALA A 9 17.05 -0.53 1.29
N PRO A 10 16.35 -1.42 0.56
CA PRO A 10 15.14 -2.07 1.06
C PRO A 10 15.40 -3.00 2.25
N ALA A 11 16.64 -3.48 2.39
CA ALA A 11 17.11 -4.19 3.57
C ALA A 11 18.49 -3.66 3.96
N ILE A 12 18.64 -3.30 5.24
CA ILE A 12 19.90 -2.80 5.78
C ILE A 12 20.55 -3.92 6.61
N THR A 13 21.56 -4.56 6.04
CA THR A 13 22.39 -5.54 6.74
C THR A 13 23.42 -4.84 7.64
N SER A 14 24.07 -5.58 8.55
CA SER A 14 25.18 -5.04 9.35
C SER A 14 26.30 -4.46 8.49
N GLN A 15 26.67 -5.13 7.40
CA GLN A 15 27.65 -4.61 6.43
C GLN A 15 27.18 -3.30 5.77
N MET A 16 25.88 -3.17 5.48
CA MET A 16 25.31 -1.94 4.93
C MET A 16 25.36 -0.80 5.93
N HIS A 17 25.08 -1.09 7.21
CA HIS A 17 25.20 -0.14 8.30
C HIS A 17 26.63 0.40 8.45
N ASP A 18 27.63 -0.48 8.39
CA ASP A 18 29.04 -0.06 8.42
C ASP A 18 29.39 0.86 7.25
N ARG A 19 28.87 0.56 6.05
CA ARG A 19 29.05 1.39 4.86
C ARG A 19 28.38 2.76 4.98
N ILE A 20 27.15 2.81 5.52
CA ILE A 20 26.43 4.07 5.78
C ILE A 20 27.26 4.93 6.75
N SER A 21 27.73 4.32 7.84
CA SER A 21 28.56 4.98 8.86
C SER A 21 29.89 5.47 8.29
N ALA A 22 30.56 4.64 7.49
CA ALA A 22 31.82 5.00 6.83
C ALA A 22 31.63 6.14 5.83
N ALA A 23 30.61 6.07 4.97
CA ALA A 23 30.32 7.12 4.00
C ALA A 23 30.03 8.47 4.68
N LEU A 24 29.31 8.46 5.80
CA LEU A 24 29.04 9.67 6.58
C LEU A 24 30.30 10.18 7.27
N LYS A 25 31.12 9.30 7.83
CA LYS A 25 32.42 9.65 8.40
C LYS A 25 33.32 10.30 7.36
N THR A 26 33.46 9.70 6.18
CA THR A 26 34.26 10.27 5.09
C THR A 26 33.79 11.68 4.74
N PHE A 27 32.49 11.93 4.67
CA PHE A 27 31.97 13.26 4.43
C PHE A 27 32.36 14.25 5.55
N HIS A 28 32.20 13.87 6.81
CA HIS A 28 32.58 14.73 7.94
C HIS A 28 34.07 15.01 8.01
N ASP A 29 34.92 14.03 7.68
CA ASP A 29 36.37 14.20 7.64
C ASP A 29 36.80 15.22 6.56
N HIS A 30 36.01 15.40 5.49
CA HIS A 30 36.32 16.30 4.38
C HIS A 30 35.50 17.61 4.37
N LYS A 31 34.59 17.83 5.33
CA LYS A 31 33.70 19.00 5.32
C LYS A 31 34.46 20.33 5.43
N HIS A 32 35.61 20.33 6.10
CA HIS A 32 36.46 21.52 6.23
C HIS A 32 36.96 22.02 4.88
N ALA A 33 37.29 21.13 3.94
CA ALA A 33 37.70 21.54 2.60
C ALA A 33 36.59 22.32 1.86
N ILE A 34 35.32 22.07 2.16
CA ILE A 34 34.18 22.79 1.58
C ILE A 34 34.05 24.19 2.21
N ILE A 35 34.31 24.31 3.52
CA ILE A 35 34.35 25.58 4.25
C ILE A 35 35.52 26.43 3.75
N ASP A 36 36.72 25.85 3.66
CA ASP A 36 37.94 26.53 3.23
C ASP A 36 37.84 27.02 1.77
N ALA A 37 37.11 26.29 0.93
CA ALA A 37 36.80 26.69 -0.44
C ALA A 37 35.71 27.79 -0.54
N GLY A 38 35.13 28.22 0.59
CA GLY A 38 34.07 29.22 0.65
C GLY A 38 32.75 28.77 0.00
N LEU A 39 32.54 27.45 -0.14
CA LEU A 39 31.37 26.89 -0.82
C LEU A 39 30.15 26.75 0.11
N CYS A 40 30.35 26.89 1.43
CA CYS A 40 29.26 26.94 2.39
C CYS A 40 28.76 28.38 2.50
N CYS A 41 27.70 28.74 1.79
CA CYS A 41 27.17 30.11 1.80
C CYS A 41 25.81 30.21 2.50
N GLY A 42 25.61 31.28 3.26
CA GLY A 42 24.32 31.60 3.88
C GLY A 42 23.28 32.00 2.83
N GLN A 43 22.06 31.47 2.93
CA GLN A 43 20.99 31.71 1.95
C GLN A 43 20.59 33.20 1.86
N THR A 44 20.61 33.92 2.98
CA THR A 44 20.14 35.31 3.05
C THR A 44 21.24 36.32 2.71
N THR A 45 22.48 36.05 3.13
CA THR A 45 23.61 36.99 3.00
C THR A 45 24.53 36.67 1.83
N GLY A 46 24.48 35.44 1.28
CA GLY A 46 25.40 34.96 0.26
C GLY A 46 26.86 34.85 0.72
N ALA A 47 27.14 35.20 1.98
CA ALA A 47 28.47 35.18 2.55
C ALA A 47 28.89 33.74 2.88
N ALA A 48 30.19 33.46 2.71
CA ALA A 48 30.78 32.21 3.16
C ALA A 48 30.67 32.10 4.69
N LEU A 49 30.16 30.97 5.16
CA LEU A 49 30.08 30.60 6.56
C LEU A 49 31.36 29.87 6.97
N ASP A 50 31.88 30.18 8.15
CA ASP A 50 33.03 29.52 8.77
C ASP A 50 32.63 28.27 9.59
N HIS A 51 31.33 28.01 9.71
CA HIS A 51 30.77 26.92 10.51
C HIS A 51 29.93 25.95 9.66
N TRP A 52 29.73 24.73 10.17
CA TRP A 52 28.99 23.66 9.50
C TRP A 52 27.66 23.33 10.20
N GLU A 53 26.92 24.35 10.62
CA GLU A 53 25.66 24.19 11.36
C GLU A 53 24.48 24.08 10.39
N ILE A 54 24.49 23.05 9.54
CA ILE A 54 23.37 22.75 8.65
C ILE A 54 22.56 21.65 9.32
N PRO A 55 21.40 21.95 9.95
CA PRO A 55 20.68 20.99 10.80
C PRO A 55 20.35 19.69 10.07
N LYS A 56 20.01 19.78 8.78
CA LYS A 56 19.73 18.60 7.93
C LYS A 56 20.93 17.69 7.75
N LEU A 57 22.14 18.22 7.70
CA LEU A 57 23.37 17.43 7.58
C LEU A 57 23.81 16.85 8.91
N GLU A 58 23.64 17.59 10.01
CA GLU A 58 23.89 17.08 11.36
C GLU A 58 22.93 15.94 11.70
N PHE A 59 21.66 16.06 11.30
CA PHE A 59 20.66 15.02 11.48
C PHE A 59 21.07 13.68 10.86
N MET A 60 21.84 13.68 9.76
CA MET A 60 22.32 12.45 9.11
C MET A 60 23.16 11.57 10.06
N GLN A 61 23.80 12.14 11.08
CA GLN A 61 24.55 11.39 12.11
C GLN A 61 23.66 10.49 12.96
N SER A 62 22.37 10.83 13.07
CA SER A 62 21.40 10.03 13.82
C SER A 62 20.87 8.83 13.04
N VAL A 63 21.09 8.77 11.71
CA VAL A 63 20.49 7.74 10.85
C VAL A 63 21.05 6.34 11.13
N ALA A 64 22.37 6.19 11.19
CA ALA A 64 22.97 4.89 11.50
C ALA A 64 22.57 4.35 12.89
N PRO A 65 22.63 5.13 13.98
CA PRO A 65 22.18 4.63 15.29
C PRO A 65 20.66 4.42 15.35
N SER A 66 19.84 5.23 14.67
CA SER A 66 18.39 5.04 14.65
C SER A 66 17.98 3.76 13.93
N ILE A 67 18.69 3.35 12.86
CA ILE A 67 18.43 2.08 12.17
C ILE A 67 18.60 0.90 13.13
N HIS A 68 19.63 0.92 13.97
CA HIS A 68 19.87 -0.15 14.94
C HIS A 68 18.79 -0.20 16.03
N GLN A 69 18.30 0.96 16.47
CA GLN A 69 17.36 1.06 17.58
C GLN A 69 15.88 0.88 17.16
N ALA A 70 15.51 1.39 16.00
CA ALA A 70 14.12 1.54 15.57
C ALA A 70 13.82 0.91 14.19
N GLY A 71 14.79 0.23 13.58
CA GLY A 71 14.64 -0.40 12.27
C GLY A 71 14.76 0.59 11.10
N THR A 72 14.35 0.16 9.90
CA THR A 72 14.52 0.93 8.66
C THR A 72 13.86 2.30 8.71
N VAL A 73 14.60 3.35 8.33
CA VAL A 73 14.13 4.75 8.36
C VAL A 73 12.86 4.98 7.56
N ILE A 74 12.64 4.22 6.48
CA ILE A 74 11.44 4.37 5.63
C ILE A 74 10.13 4.14 6.40
N GLN A 75 10.15 3.29 7.44
CA GLN A 75 9.00 3.05 8.31
C GLN A 75 8.58 4.31 9.10
N TRP A 76 9.51 5.23 9.30
CA TRP A 76 9.31 6.49 10.02
C TRP A 76 9.23 7.69 9.08
N SER A 77 9.14 7.45 7.76
CA SER A 77 8.95 8.53 6.79
C SER A 77 7.56 9.13 6.91
N ALA A 78 7.45 10.41 6.56
CA ALA A 78 6.17 11.07 6.40
C ALA A 78 5.53 10.74 5.04
N ASP A 79 6.20 9.99 4.16
CA ASP A 79 5.74 9.73 2.79
C ASP A 79 4.36 9.09 2.77
N THR A 80 4.10 8.11 3.64
CA THR A 80 2.79 7.45 3.75
C THR A 80 1.69 8.43 4.18
N THR A 81 1.96 9.27 5.18
CA THR A 81 0.97 10.24 5.69
C THR A 81 0.79 11.41 4.74
N GLU A 82 1.84 11.84 4.03
CA GLU A 82 1.78 12.83 2.98
C GLU A 82 0.97 12.33 1.78
N HIS A 83 1.20 11.08 1.36
CA HIS A 83 0.44 10.47 0.27
C HIS A 83 -1.04 10.34 0.64
N ALA A 84 -1.34 9.86 1.85
CA ALA A 84 -2.71 9.82 2.36
C ALA A 84 -3.33 11.24 2.42
N HIS A 85 -2.59 12.26 2.84
CA HIS A 85 -3.09 13.64 2.85
C HIS A 85 -3.32 14.20 1.44
N ILE A 86 -2.51 13.81 0.45
CA ILE A 86 -2.75 14.15 -0.96
C ILE A 86 -4.08 13.54 -1.41
N GLU A 87 -4.21 12.22 -1.29
CA GLU A 87 -5.38 11.47 -1.78
C GLU A 87 -6.68 11.86 -1.05
N VAL A 88 -6.62 11.98 0.27
CA VAL A 88 -7.82 12.14 1.11
C VAL A 88 -8.23 13.62 1.23
N VAL A 89 -7.28 14.55 1.10
CA VAL A 89 -7.55 15.98 1.35
C VAL A 89 -7.24 16.83 0.13
N LYS A 90 -6.02 16.83 -0.39
CA LYS A 90 -5.64 17.77 -1.45
C LYS A 90 -6.38 17.50 -2.75
N ASP A 91 -6.45 16.26 -3.20
CA ASP A 91 -7.05 15.88 -4.47
C ASP A 91 -8.54 16.21 -4.51
N PRO A 92 -9.37 15.85 -3.50
CA PRO A 92 -10.77 16.29 -3.45
C PRO A 92 -10.89 17.81 -3.53
N VAL A 93 -10.09 18.54 -2.75
CA VAL A 93 -10.14 20.01 -2.69
C VAL A 93 -9.86 20.65 -4.05
N THR A 94 -9.00 20.07 -4.88
CA THR A 94 -8.70 20.63 -6.22
C THR A 94 -9.91 20.65 -7.16
N THR A 95 -10.89 19.78 -6.92
CA THR A 95 -12.09 19.64 -7.76
C THR A 95 -13.32 20.35 -7.17
N MET A 96 -13.17 20.95 -5.98
CA MET A 96 -14.24 21.54 -5.20
C MET A 96 -14.35 23.06 -5.37
N ASN A 97 -15.46 23.64 -4.93
CA ASN A 97 -15.72 25.08 -5.01
C ASN A 97 -15.04 25.92 -3.91
N ASN A 98 -14.08 25.33 -3.18
CA ASN A 98 -13.32 25.97 -2.12
C ASN A 98 -14.18 26.52 -0.95
N GLN A 99 -15.32 25.87 -0.67
CA GLN A 99 -16.22 26.16 0.46
C GLN A 99 -16.57 24.87 1.20
N ASN A 100 -16.96 24.96 2.48
CA ASN A 100 -17.44 23.81 3.28
C ASN A 100 -16.58 22.54 3.12
N TYR A 101 -15.26 22.69 3.30
CA TYR A 101 -14.27 21.66 2.96
C TYR A 101 -14.60 20.29 3.57
N ASP A 102 -14.84 20.24 4.87
CA ASP A 102 -15.05 18.96 5.56
C ASP A 102 -16.22 18.18 4.97
N SER A 103 -17.36 18.84 4.74
CA SER A 103 -18.55 18.20 4.18
C SER A 103 -18.33 17.71 2.75
N GLN A 104 -17.68 18.51 1.91
CA GLN A 104 -17.44 18.17 0.51
C GLN A 104 -16.35 17.11 0.35
N ILE A 105 -15.30 17.13 1.19
CA ILE A 105 -14.29 16.07 1.26
C ILE A 105 -14.97 14.75 1.64
N CYS A 106 -15.76 14.73 2.72
CA CYS A 106 -16.48 13.53 3.15
C CYS A 106 -17.40 12.97 2.06
N CYS A 107 -18.19 13.81 1.40
CA CYS A 107 -19.05 13.38 0.29
C CYS A 107 -18.27 12.81 -0.90
N THR A 108 -17.11 13.39 -1.20
CA THR A 108 -16.24 12.92 -2.30
C THR A 108 -15.64 11.56 -1.97
N LEU A 109 -15.15 11.39 -0.74
CA LEU A 109 -14.59 10.12 -0.26
C LEU A 109 -15.66 9.01 -0.23
N ASP A 110 -16.86 9.29 0.29
CA ASP A 110 -17.99 8.36 0.30
C ASP A 110 -18.38 7.92 -1.13
N ARG A 111 -18.39 8.86 -2.08
CA ARG A 111 -18.65 8.56 -3.49
C ARG A 111 -17.55 7.67 -4.09
N ASN A 112 -16.30 7.99 -3.83
CA ASN A 112 -15.16 7.22 -4.34
C ASN A 112 -15.15 5.79 -3.79
N GLU A 113 -15.42 5.63 -2.49
CA GLU A 113 -15.53 4.32 -1.85
C GLU A 113 -16.66 3.48 -2.47
N LYS A 114 -17.86 4.06 -2.63
CA LYS A 114 -18.99 3.39 -3.29
C LYS A 114 -18.67 2.97 -4.73
N CYS A 115 -18.02 3.85 -5.50
CA CYS A 115 -17.58 3.51 -6.85
C CYS A 115 -16.53 2.38 -6.86
N CYS A 116 -15.60 2.38 -5.92
CA CYS A 116 -14.59 1.33 -5.78
C CYS A 116 -15.22 -0.02 -5.43
N LEU A 117 -16.13 -0.04 -4.44
CA LEU A 117 -16.87 -1.24 -4.03
C LEU A 117 -17.71 -1.79 -5.18
N PHE A 118 -18.41 -0.92 -5.92
CA PHE A 118 -19.18 -1.32 -7.09
C PHE A 118 -18.29 -1.95 -8.18
N ASN A 119 -17.19 -1.28 -8.56
CA ASN A 119 -16.26 -1.81 -9.56
C ASN A 119 -15.65 -3.16 -9.14
N THR A 120 -15.37 -3.32 -7.84
CA THR A 120 -14.85 -4.57 -7.28
C THR A 120 -15.90 -5.68 -7.37
N ALA A 121 -17.15 -5.39 -7.02
CA ALA A 121 -18.26 -6.34 -7.12
C ALA A 121 -18.49 -6.80 -8.57
N VAL A 122 -18.50 -5.86 -9.52
CA VAL A 122 -18.63 -6.16 -10.96
C VAL A 122 -17.46 -7.02 -11.45
N SER A 123 -16.23 -6.70 -11.04
CA SER A 123 -15.04 -7.48 -11.42
C SER A 123 -15.07 -8.90 -10.86
N LEU A 124 -15.72 -9.11 -9.71
CA LEU A 124 -15.88 -10.43 -9.09
C LEU A 124 -16.99 -11.24 -9.78
N SER A 125 -18.12 -10.63 -10.12
CA SER A 125 -19.19 -11.31 -10.84
C SER A 125 -18.77 -11.78 -12.24
N GLU A 126 -17.96 -10.98 -12.96
CA GLU A 126 -17.43 -11.38 -14.26
C GLU A 126 -16.52 -12.63 -14.18
N GLN A 127 -15.84 -12.83 -13.04
CA GLN A 127 -14.99 -13.99 -12.81
C GLN A 127 -15.79 -15.25 -12.41
N THR A 128 -16.93 -15.10 -11.74
CA THR A 128 -17.81 -16.23 -11.42
C THR A 128 -18.53 -16.76 -12.66
N ASP A 129 -18.95 -15.86 -13.56
CA ASP A 129 -19.65 -16.23 -14.79
C ASP A 129 -18.75 -16.98 -15.80
N THR A 130 -17.43 -16.79 -15.72
CA THR A 130 -16.45 -17.48 -16.59
C THR A 130 -16.09 -18.88 -16.13
N HIS A 131 -16.30 -19.23 -14.85
CA HIS A 131 -16.05 -20.58 -14.34
C HIS A 131 -17.22 -21.55 -14.62
N ASP A 132 -18.42 -21.02 -14.86
CA ASP A 132 -19.63 -21.82 -15.15
C ASP A 132 -19.80 -22.15 -16.66
N GLY A 133 -19.04 -21.47 -17.54
CA GLY A 133 -19.19 -21.56 -18.99
C GLY A 133 -18.34 -22.63 -19.72
N LEU A 134 -17.55 -23.46 -19.03
CA LEU A 134 -16.65 -24.45 -19.65
C LEU A 134 -17.11 -25.92 -19.54
N ALA A 135 -18.34 -26.18 -19.12
CA ALA A 135 -18.95 -27.51 -19.13
C ALA A 135 -19.97 -27.64 -20.27
N GLY A 136 -19.51 -27.62 -21.52
CA GLY A 136 -20.38 -27.81 -22.67
C GLY A 136 -19.64 -27.82 -24.00
N ASP A 137 -18.94 -28.90 -24.30
CA ASP A 137 -18.72 -29.30 -25.69
C ASP A 137 -18.77 -30.84 -25.80
N ASP A 138 -19.65 -31.30 -26.68
CA ASP A 138 -20.11 -32.67 -26.83
C ASP A 138 -19.11 -33.53 -27.64
N SER A 139 -18.85 -34.75 -27.19
CA SER A 139 -18.54 -35.85 -28.10
C SER A 139 -19.05 -37.18 -27.55
N GLU A 140 -19.99 -37.73 -28.30
CA GLU A 140 -20.64 -39.03 -28.14
C GLU A 140 -19.62 -40.18 -28.12
N THR A 141 -19.67 -41.05 -27.11
CA THR A 141 -19.41 -42.50 -27.28
C THR A 141 -20.17 -43.33 -26.24
N ASP A 142 -20.76 -44.41 -26.74
CA ASP A 142 -21.70 -45.36 -26.13
C ASP A 142 -21.39 -45.93 -24.73
N ALA A 143 -22.48 -46.04 -23.97
CA ALA A 143 -22.91 -47.12 -23.05
C ALA A 143 -21.90 -47.77 -22.08
N LEU A 144 -22.17 -47.64 -20.78
CA LEU A 144 -22.71 -48.75 -19.96
C LEU A 144 -23.23 -48.25 -18.59
N ASP A 145 -24.37 -48.84 -18.22
CA ASP A 145 -25.18 -48.68 -17.01
C ASP A 145 -24.43 -49.09 -15.73
N HIS A 146 -24.49 -48.24 -14.70
CA HIS A 146 -24.83 -48.65 -13.33
C HIS A 146 -25.20 -47.43 -12.47
N SER A 147 -26.38 -47.51 -11.86
CA SER A 147 -26.97 -46.50 -10.98
C SER A 147 -26.20 -46.34 -9.66
N ASP A 148 -25.94 -45.09 -9.24
CA ASP A 148 -25.87 -44.69 -7.82
C ASP A 148 -26.20 -43.18 -7.70
N PRO A 149 -27.29 -42.78 -7.02
CA PRO A 149 -27.65 -41.38 -6.86
C PRO A 149 -27.04 -40.85 -5.57
N ASN A 150 -25.85 -40.25 -5.65
CA ASN A 150 -25.35 -39.44 -4.55
C ASN A 150 -24.99 -38.03 -5.05
N MET A 151 -25.99 -37.16 -4.92
CA MET A 151 -25.89 -35.71 -5.05
C MET A 151 -24.82 -35.18 -4.08
N ALA A 152 -23.69 -34.75 -4.61
CA ALA A 152 -22.84 -33.77 -3.93
C ALA A 152 -23.20 -32.40 -4.52
N ASP A 153 -24.14 -31.75 -3.87
CA ASP A 153 -24.56 -30.37 -4.13
C ASP A 153 -23.35 -29.44 -4.14
N SER A 154 -23.19 -28.66 -5.20
CA SER A 154 -22.18 -27.61 -5.32
C SER A 154 -22.45 -26.54 -4.25
N THR A 155 -21.97 -26.80 -3.05
CA THR A 155 -22.20 -25.93 -1.88
C THR A 155 -21.23 -24.74 -1.86
N GLY A 156 -20.24 -24.73 -2.76
CA GLY A 156 -19.17 -23.72 -2.81
C GLY A 156 -19.58 -22.39 -3.46
N ASP A 157 -20.32 -22.43 -4.57
CA ASP A 157 -20.62 -21.22 -5.36
C ASP A 157 -21.71 -20.36 -4.71
N ASN A 158 -22.64 -20.99 -4.00
CA ASN A 158 -23.70 -20.29 -3.26
C ASN A 158 -23.15 -19.49 -2.06
N ALA A 159 -21.95 -19.81 -1.55
CA ALA A 159 -21.38 -19.11 -0.40
C ALA A 159 -20.95 -17.67 -0.76
N ILE A 160 -20.32 -17.47 -1.91
CA ILE A 160 -19.85 -16.16 -2.36
C ILE A 160 -21.05 -15.26 -2.72
N GLY A 161 -22.03 -15.82 -3.45
CA GLY A 161 -23.27 -15.11 -3.77
C GLY A 161 -24.03 -14.66 -2.53
N ASN A 162 -24.12 -15.52 -1.50
CA ASN A 162 -24.75 -15.18 -0.23
C ASN A 162 -23.97 -14.11 0.56
N ILE A 163 -22.62 -14.13 0.54
CA ILE A 163 -21.78 -13.10 1.17
C ILE A 163 -21.97 -11.74 0.48
N LEU A 164 -22.06 -11.72 -0.85
CA LEU A 164 -22.35 -10.50 -1.60
C LEU A 164 -23.78 -10.01 -1.35
N GLN A 165 -24.76 -10.90 -1.24
CA GLN A 165 -26.12 -10.51 -0.89
C GLN A 165 -26.18 -9.86 0.51
N ASP A 166 -25.50 -10.45 1.49
CA ASP A 166 -25.43 -9.98 2.88
C ASP A 166 -24.74 -8.61 2.99
N LEU A 167 -23.63 -8.41 2.25
CA LEU A 167 -22.88 -7.14 2.25
C LEU A 167 -23.69 -5.95 1.71
N TRP A 168 -24.66 -6.20 0.82
CA TRP A 168 -25.47 -5.18 0.15
C TRP A 168 -26.92 -5.09 0.69
N SER A 169 -27.27 -5.86 1.72
CA SER A 169 -28.57 -5.80 2.39
C SER A 169 -28.67 -4.60 3.35
N SER A 170 -29.76 -3.85 3.25
CA SER A 170 -30.02 -2.62 4.01
C SER A 170 -30.14 -2.77 5.54
N ASP A 171 -30.07 -4.00 6.07
CA ASP A 171 -30.27 -4.33 7.49
C ASP A 171 -28.96 -4.71 8.23
N CYS A 172 -27.79 -4.35 7.70
CA CYS A 172 -26.51 -4.71 8.32
C CYS A 172 -26.34 -4.08 9.71
N SER A 173 -26.27 -4.92 10.74
CA SER A 173 -25.54 -4.59 11.97
C SER A 173 -24.07 -4.32 11.61
N PRO A 174 -23.31 -3.52 12.38
CA PRO A 174 -21.95 -3.15 12.02
C PRO A 174 -21.11 -4.39 11.74
N ILE A 175 -20.70 -4.55 10.48
CA ILE A 175 -19.97 -5.72 9.98
C ILE A 175 -18.66 -5.84 10.76
N CYS A 176 -18.53 -6.90 11.55
CA CYS A 176 -17.26 -7.28 12.15
C CYS A 176 -16.38 -7.90 11.07
N PHE A 177 -15.43 -7.12 10.54
CA PHE A 177 -14.48 -7.54 9.52
C PHE A 177 -13.69 -8.81 9.91
N PHE A 178 -13.48 -9.04 11.21
CA PHE A 178 -12.82 -10.24 11.72
C PHE A 178 -13.63 -11.52 11.50
N ASP A 179 -14.95 -11.46 11.69
CA ASP A 179 -15.84 -12.63 11.48
C ASP A 179 -15.92 -12.99 9.99
N SER A 180 -15.83 -11.99 9.11
CA SER A 180 -15.80 -12.18 7.65
C SER A 180 -14.49 -12.79 7.19
N ALA A 181 -13.36 -12.35 7.77
CA ALA A 181 -12.04 -12.90 7.48
C ALA A 181 -11.89 -14.35 7.98
N GLU A 182 -12.48 -14.70 9.13
CA GLU A 182 -12.51 -16.08 9.65
C GLU A 182 -13.36 -17.00 8.77
N LYS A 183 -14.51 -16.53 8.27
CA LYS A 183 -15.32 -17.30 7.32
C LYS A 183 -14.57 -17.54 6.01
N LEU A 184 -13.85 -16.53 5.51
CA LEU A 184 -13.04 -16.65 4.31
C LEU A 184 -11.86 -17.60 4.53
N SER A 185 -11.14 -17.54 5.65
CA SER A 185 -9.97 -18.38 5.92
C SER A 185 -10.25 -19.90 5.93
N ASN A 186 -11.50 -20.28 6.16
CA ASN A 186 -11.95 -21.67 6.13
C ASN A 186 -12.35 -22.18 4.72
N ALA A 187 -12.32 -21.33 3.69
CA ALA A 187 -12.60 -21.73 2.31
C ALA A 187 -11.38 -22.43 1.64
N PRO A 188 -11.59 -23.38 0.71
CA PRO A 188 -10.51 -24.14 0.09
C PRO A 188 -9.48 -23.23 -0.62
N LEU A 189 -8.20 -23.57 -0.46
CA LEU A 189 -7.07 -22.79 -0.99
C LEU A 189 -7.18 -22.65 -2.52
N GLY A 190 -7.43 -21.43 -2.98
CA GLY A 190 -7.58 -21.08 -4.40
C GLY A 190 -8.75 -20.15 -4.67
N SER A 191 -9.74 -20.10 -3.77
CA SER A 191 -10.99 -19.31 -3.92
C SER A 191 -10.99 -17.98 -3.17
N MET A 192 -9.86 -17.55 -2.58
CA MET A 192 -9.84 -16.36 -1.73
C MET A 192 -9.70 -15.09 -2.57
N PRO A 193 -10.69 -14.18 -2.58
CA PRO A 193 -10.43 -12.82 -3.02
C PRO A 193 -9.38 -12.22 -2.08
N ARG A 194 -8.37 -11.56 -2.66
CA ARG A 194 -7.34 -10.86 -1.87
C ARG A 194 -8.02 -9.97 -0.81
N PRO A 195 -7.50 -9.89 0.42
CA PRO A 195 -8.12 -9.11 1.46
C PRO A 195 -8.30 -7.67 0.97
N LEU A 196 -9.55 -7.20 1.05
CA LEU A 196 -9.89 -5.79 0.97
C LEU A 196 -9.15 -5.09 2.11
N CYS A 197 -8.44 -4.01 1.78
CA CYS A 197 -7.59 -3.21 2.65
C CYS A 197 -6.15 -3.73 2.82
N THR A 198 -5.33 -3.44 1.81
CA THR A 198 -4.18 -2.56 2.07
C THR A 198 -4.36 -1.36 1.17
N LEU A 199 -4.11 -0.14 1.66
CA LEU A 199 -3.86 1.01 0.81
C LEU A 199 -3.01 0.51 -0.35
N ALA A 200 -3.58 0.52 -1.55
CA ALA A 200 -2.87 0.04 -2.72
C ALA A 200 -1.65 0.95 -2.82
N ILE A 201 -0.49 0.44 -2.44
CA ILE A 201 0.79 1.04 -2.78
C ILE A 201 0.69 1.30 -4.28
N GLY A 202 0.64 2.59 -4.61
CA GLY A 202 0.45 3.06 -5.98
C GLY A 202 1.40 2.31 -6.89
N ARG A 203 0.87 1.89 -8.05
CA ARG A 203 1.66 1.36 -9.15
C ARG A 203 2.87 2.28 -9.34
N THR A 204 4.07 1.76 -9.13
CA THR A 204 5.28 2.38 -9.64
C THR A 204 5.11 2.49 -11.15
N ALA A 205 4.91 3.72 -11.63
CA ALA A 205 5.10 4.03 -13.02
C ALA A 205 6.59 3.83 -13.34
N LEU A 206 6.87 2.96 -14.31
CA LEU A 206 8.14 2.93 -15.04
C LEU A 206 8.24 4.13 -15.97
#